data_AF-A0A366ILM7-F1
#
_entry.id   AF-A0A366ILM7-F1
#
_cell.length_a   1.000
_cell.length_b   1.000
_cell.length_c   1.000
_cell.angle_alpha   90.00
_cell.angle_beta   90.00
_cell.angle_gamma   90.00
#
_symmetry.space_group_name_H-M   'P 1'
#
loop_
_entity.id
_entity.type
_entity.pdbx_description
1 polymer ?
#
loop_
_entity_poly.entity_id
_entity_poly.type
_entity_poly.pdbx_seq_one_letter_code
_entity_poly.pdbx_strand_id
1 'polypeptide(L)'
;MIYSIEYTTGPYYTEVGDYHRWFAVENGERIGELYVTIDTETISNITVNEDRRGEGIARALYEAADARLDNLLHDLPAHRTPEGDAFAQAMGGEEATECHIDYCVCSDAA
;
A
#
# COMPACT_ATOMS: atom_id res chain seq x y z
N MET A 1 -3.70 21.40 2.74
CA MET A 1 -3.39 20.10 3.37
C MET A 1 -2.77 20.39 4.73
N ILE A 2 -3.31 19.77 5.79
CA ILE A 2 -2.83 19.96 7.17
C ILE A 2 -1.79 18.89 7.57
N TYR A 3 -1.47 17.97 6.68
CA TYR A 3 -0.45 16.92 6.83
C TYR A 3 0.57 16.95 5.68
N SER A 4 1.71 16.29 5.86
CA SER A 4 2.73 16.04 4.84
C SER A 4 2.84 14.56 4.50
N ILE A 5 3.25 14.23 3.27
CA ILE A 5 3.64 12.88 2.89
C ILE A 5 5.16 12.76 2.99
N GLU A 6 5.62 11.81 3.79
CA GLU A 6 7.04 11.49 3.96
C GLU A 6 7.35 10.16 3.29
N TYR A 7 8.55 10.04 2.71
CA TYR A 7 9.04 8.81 2.10
C TYR A 7 10.30 8.30 2.81
N THR A 8 10.41 7.00 2.98
CA THR A 8 11.64 6.32 3.41
C THR A 8 11.66 4.89 2.89
N THR A 9 12.80 4.23 3.02
CA THR A 9 12.92 2.77 2.87
C THR A 9 13.16 2.13 4.24
N GLY A 10 12.83 0.85 4.37
CA GLY A 10 13.11 0.07 5.57
C GLY A 10 12.11 -1.05 5.77
N PRO A 11 12.24 -1.82 6.85
CA PRO A 11 11.43 -3.02 7.04
C PRO A 11 9.94 -2.69 7.23
N TYR A 12 9.11 -3.64 6.80
CA TYR A 12 7.71 -3.73 7.20
C TYR A 12 7.63 -4.53 8.49
N TYR A 13 7.38 -3.85 9.61
CA TYR A 13 7.40 -4.43 10.96
C TYR A 13 8.60 -5.36 11.24
N THR A 14 8.35 -6.66 11.43
CA THR A 14 9.36 -7.68 11.75
C THR A 14 9.77 -8.52 10.55
N GLU A 15 9.35 -8.14 9.35
CA GLU A 15 9.69 -8.88 8.13
C GLU A 15 11.15 -8.68 7.71
N VAL A 16 11.66 -9.66 6.98
CA VAL A 16 12.98 -9.60 6.38
C VAL A 16 12.84 -8.95 5.01
N GLY A 17 13.55 -7.83 4.82
CA GLY A 17 13.53 -7.07 3.57
C GLY A 17 13.07 -5.64 3.77
N ASP A 18 13.52 -4.75 2.89
CA ASP A 18 13.12 -3.35 2.89
C ASP A 18 11.93 -3.15 1.95
N TYR A 19 11.07 -2.23 2.35
CA TYR A 19 9.92 -1.75 1.59
C TYR A 19 10.12 -0.28 1.25
N HIS A 20 9.50 0.17 0.17
CA HIS A 20 9.19 1.58 0.02
C HIS A 20 8.05 1.94 0.97
N ARG A 21 8.23 3.01 1.74
CA ARG A 21 7.29 3.41 2.79
C ARG A 21 6.91 4.86 2.63
N TRP A 22 5.62 5.13 2.60
CA TRP A 22 5.07 6.47 2.66
C TRP A 22 4.26 6.63 3.94
N PHE A 23 4.38 7.79 4.57
CA PHE A 23 3.64 8.15 5.77
C PHE A 23 2.94 9.47 5.58
N ALA A 24 1.66 9.52 5.92
CA ALA A 24 0.95 10.78 6.11
C ALA A 24 1.18 11.23 7.56
N VAL A 25 1.80 12.39 7.74
CA VAL A 25 2.22 12.91 9.04
C VAL A 25 1.55 14.25 9.33
N GLU A 26 0.89 14.34 10.47
CA GLU A 26 0.25 15.56 10.97
C GLU A 26 0.70 15.80 12.41
N ASN A 27 1.24 17.00 12.70
CA ASN A 27 1.76 17.35 14.03
C ASN A 27 2.78 16.35 14.61
N GLY A 28 3.53 15.66 13.74
CA GLY A 28 4.51 14.63 14.13
C GLY A 28 3.91 13.24 14.38
N GLU A 29 2.60 13.07 14.21
CA GLU A 29 1.90 11.79 14.32
C GLU A 29 1.62 11.18 12.94
N ARG A 30 1.81 9.87 12.80
CA ARG A 30 1.43 9.14 11.59
C ARG A 30 -0.07 8.89 11.61
N ILE A 31 -0.75 9.45 10.60
CA ILE A 31 -2.21 9.31 10.43
C ILE A 31 -2.58 8.35 9.28
N GLY A 32 -1.57 7.92 8.52
CA GLY A 32 -1.72 6.91 7.48
C GLY A 32 -0.36 6.44 6.97
N GLU A 33 -0.36 5.28 6.33
CA GLU A 33 0.83 4.61 5.87
C GLU A 33 0.56 3.75 4.63
N LEU A 34 1.56 3.65 3.78
CA LEU A 34 1.57 2.82 2.57
C LEU A 34 2.92 2.11 2.48
N TYR A 35 2.88 0.79 2.28
CA TYR A 35 4.05 -0.07 2.12
C TYR A 35 3.98 -0.78 0.77
N VAL A 36 5.10 -0.73 0.05
CA VAL A 36 5.24 -1.31 -1.28
C VAL A 36 6.53 -2.13 -1.32
N THR A 37 6.47 -3.36 -1.83
CA THR A 37 7.66 -4.21 -2.01
C THR A 37 8.67 -3.50 -2.92
N ILE A 38 9.96 -3.55 -2.60
CA ILE A 38 11.00 -2.92 -3.45
C ILE A 38 11.12 -3.62 -4.80
N ASP A 39 11.12 -4.96 -4.82
CA ASP A 39 11.49 -5.70 -6.03
C ASP A 39 10.36 -5.75 -7.08
N THR A 40 9.10 -5.75 -6.64
CA THR A 40 7.94 -5.90 -7.53
C THR A 40 7.03 -4.66 -7.56
N GLU A 41 7.36 -3.64 -6.76
CA GLU A 41 6.56 -2.41 -6.63
C GLU A 41 5.06 -2.68 -6.35
N THR A 42 4.78 -3.76 -5.61
CA THR A 42 3.42 -4.19 -5.29
C THR A 42 3.01 -3.68 -3.92
N ILE A 43 1.82 -3.08 -3.84
CA ILE A 43 1.25 -2.57 -2.59
C ILE A 43 0.99 -3.74 -1.64
N SER A 44 1.70 -3.78 -0.53
CA SER A 44 1.54 -4.81 0.50
C SER A 44 0.56 -4.37 1.59
N ASN A 45 0.50 -3.08 1.88
CA ASN A 45 -0.43 -2.55 2.85
C ASN A 45 -0.70 -1.06 2.62
N ILE A 46 -1.95 -0.65 2.83
CA ILE A 46 -2.34 0.75 2.94
C ILE A 46 -3.35 0.93 4.06
N THR A 47 -3.06 1.83 5.00
CA THR A 47 -3.90 2.06 6.17
C THR A 47 -3.99 3.56 6.47
N VAL A 48 -5.17 3.99 6.91
CA VAL A 48 -5.43 5.33 7.46
C VAL A 48 -6.12 5.17 8.80
N ASN A 49 -5.73 5.99 9.78
CA ASN A 49 -6.35 6.04 11.11
C ASN A 49 -7.87 6.18 10.97
N GLU A 50 -8.63 5.47 11.80
CA GLU A 50 -10.08 5.30 11.58
C GLU A 50 -10.85 6.61 11.59
N ASP A 51 -10.45 7.52 12.46
CA ASP A 51 -11.00 8.87 12.64
C ASP A 51 -10.63 9.84 11.51
N ARG A 52 -9.69 9.44 10.63
CA ARG A 52 -9.20 10.22 9.48
C ARG A 52 -9.60 9.63 8.13
N ARG A 53 -10.32 8.51 8.12
CA ARG A 53 -10.81 7.87 6.89
C ARG A 53 -11.81 8.78 6.17
N GLY A 54 -11.82 8.71 4.84
CA GLY A 54 -12.69 9.54 3.99
C GLY A 54 -12.15 10.94 3.68
N GLU A 55 -11.03 11.36 4.27
CA GLU A 55 -10.39 12.66 3.99
C GLU A 55 -9.49 12.66 2.73
N GLY A 56 -9.40 11.54 2.03
CA GLY A 56 -8.56 11.39 0.83
C GLY A 56 -7.08 11.10 1.12
N ILE A 57 -6.69 10.82 2.37
CA ILE A 57 -5.30 10.52 2.76
C ILE A 57 -4.76 9.27 2.04
N ALA A 58 -5.55 8.20 1.94
CA ALA A 58 -5.15 6.98 1.22
C ALA A 58 -4.84 7.25 -0.26
N ARG A 59 -5.65 8.10 -0.90
CA ARG A 59 -5.39 8.56 -2.28
C ARG A 59 -4.09 9.35 -2.36
N ALA A 60 -3.87 10.30 -1.45
CA ALA A 60 -2.65 11.11 -1.44
C ALA A 60 -1.39 10.25 -1.24
N LEU A 61 -1.47 9.20 -0.41
CA LEU A 61 -0.39 8.23 -0.25
C LEU A 61 -0.11 7.46 -1.54
N TYR A 62 -1.16 6.94 -2.19
CA TYR A 62 -1.05 6.24 -3.46
C TYR A 62 -0.46 7.11 -4.56
N GLU A 63 -0.99 8.32 -4.75
CA GLU A 63 -0.51 9.26 -5.78
C GLU A 63 0.96 9.65 -5.53
N ALA A 64 1.39 9.76 -4.27
CA ALA A 64 2.79 10.02 -3.93
C ALA A 64 3.72 8.82 -4.22
N ALA A 65 3.20 7.59 -4.16
CA ALA A 65 3.93 6.40 -4.54
C ALA A 65 3.98 6.24 -6.07
N ASP A 66 2.84 6.39 -6.75
CA ASP A 66 2.70 6.31 -8.20
C ASP A 66 3.55 7.37 -8.91
N ALA A 67 3.66 8.58 -8.35
CA ALA A 67 4.52 9.62 -8.90
C ALA A 67 6.03 9.33 -8.73
N ARG A 68 6.41 8.37 -7.88
CA ARG A 68 7.81 8.05 -7.55
C ARG A 68 8.27 6.72 -8.15
N LEU A 69 7.38 5.74 -8.24
CA LEU A 69 7.67 4.39 -8.73
C LEU A 69 7.28 4.29 -10.21
N ASP A 70 7.98 3.43 -10.94
CA ASP A 70 7.73 3.28 -12.38
C ASP A 70 6.56 2.32 -12.66
N ASN A 71 6.25 1.42 -11.71
CA ASN A 71 5.30 0.33 -11.88
C ASN A 71 4.58 -0.01 -10.56
N LEU A 72 3.84 0.95 -9.99
CA LEU A 72 3.04 0.70 -8.79
C LEU A 72 1.87 -0.26 -9.08
N LEU A 73 1.89 -1.43 -8.46
CA LEU A 73 0.88 -2.46 -8.66
C LEU A 73 -0.04 -2.63 -7.44
N HIS A 74 -1.34 -2.73 -7.67
CA HIS A 74 -2.24 -3.34 -6.69
C HIS A 74 -1.99 -4.85 -6.63
N ASP A 75 -1.96 -5.45 -5.42
CA ASP A 75 -1.82 -6.90 -5.25
C ASP A 75 -2.98 -7.67 -5.91
N LEU A 76 -2.90 -8.99 -6.06
CA LEU A 76 -3.97 -9.80 -6.64
C LEU A 76 -5.30 -9.62 -5.89
N PRO A 77 -6.47 -9.60 -6.56
CA PRO A 77 -7.77 -9.47 -5.90
C PRO A 77 -8.00 -10.49 -4.78
N ALA A 78 -7.44 -11.70 -4.92
CA ALA A 78 -7.53 -12.76 -3.91
C ALA A 78 -6.78 -12.45 -2.60
N HIS A 79 -5.84 -11.49 -2.60
CA HIS A 79 -5.03 -11.11 -1.44
C HIS A 79 -5.52 -9.82 -0.77
N ARG A 80 -6.51 -9.15 -1.36
CA ARG A 80 -7.04 -7.89 -0.84
C ARG A 80 -8.13 -8.16 0.18
N THR A 81 -8.21 -7.32 1.21
CA THR A 81 -9.43 -7.21 2.01
C THR A 81 -10.54 -6.54 1.16
N PRO A 82 -11.83 -6.65 1.54
CA PRO A 82 -12.90 -5.93 0.84
C PRO A 82 -12.65 -4.42 0.72
N GLU A 83 -12.07 -3.81 1.77
CA GLU A 83 -11.70 -2.39 1.76
C GLU A 83 -10.54 -2.12 0.80
N GLY A 84 -9.53 -3.00 0.78
CA GLY A 84 -8.40 -2.92 -0.14
C GLY A 84 -8.82 -3.07 -1.60
N ASP A 85 -9.78 -3.96 -1.88
CA ASP A 85 -10.33 -4.13 -3.22
C ASP A 85 -11.17 -2.94 -3.65
N ALA A 86 -12.04 -2.42 -2.77
CA ALA A 86 -12.77 -1.19 -3.03
C ALA A 86 -11.85 0.01 -3.28
N PHE A 87 -10.73 0.09 -2.56
CA PHE A 87 -9.69 1.09 -2.79
C PHE A 87 -9.01 0.91 -4.15
N ALA A 88 -8.58 -0.31 -4.49
CA ALA A 88 -7.96 -0.61 -5.79
C ALA A 88 -8.90 -0.26 -6.95
N GLN A 89 -10.18 -0.64 -6.88
CA GLN A 89 -11.18 -0.26 -7.88
C GLN A 89 -11.39 1.26 -7.98
N ALA A 90 -11.32 1.97 -6.86
CA ALA A 90 -11.51 3.42 -6.83
C ALA A 90 -10.31 4.21 -7.37
N MET A 91 -9.10 3.68 -7.22
CA MET A 91 -7.88 4.27 -7.78
C MET A 91 -7.64 3.87 -9.23
N GLY A 92 -8.04 2.66 -9.63
CA GLY A 92 -7.64 2.07 -10.90
C GLY A 92 -6.18 1.64 -10.86
N GLY A 93 -5.46 1.79 -11.97
CA GLY A 93 -4.06 1.41 -12.06
C GLY A 93 -3.84 -0.06 -12.43
N GLU A 94 -2.58 -0.46 -12.43
CA GLU A 94 -2.17 -1.82 -12.81
C GLU A 94 -2.28 -2.78 -11.61
N GLU A 95 -2.54 -4.04 -11.92
CA GLU A 95 -2.65 -5.11 -10.94
C GLU A 95 -1.52 -6.12 -11.16
N ALA A 96 -0.98 -6.66 -10.07
CA ALA A 96 -0.07 -7.78 -10.15
C ALA A 96 -0.76 -8.97 -10.86
N THR A 97 -0.07 -9.57 -11.82
CA THR A 97 -0.58 -10.72 -12.58
C THR A 97 -0.09 -12.06 -12.04
N GLU A 98 0.90 -12.04 -11.14
CA GLU A 98 1.52 -13.22 -10.54
C GLU A 98 1.64 -13.04 -9.02
N CYS A 99 1.53 -14.14 -8.27
CA CYS A 99 1.81 -14.10 -6.85
C CYS A 99 3.34 -14.08 -6.64
N HIS A 100 3.84 -13.04 -5.96
CA HIS A 100 5.26 -12.89 -5.64
C HIS A 100 5.58 -13.08 -4.15
N ILE A 101 4.62 -13.52 -3.34
CA ILE A 101 4.80 -13.76 -1.90
C ILE A 101 4.99 -15.26 -1.65
N ASP A 102 6.04 -15.64 -0.93
CA ASP A 102 6.31 -17.00 -0.43
C ASP A 102 5.20 -17.58 0.50
N TYR A 103 4.15 -16.80 0.79
CA TYR A 103 3.01 -17.17 1.64
C TYR A 103 1.69 -17.36 0.89
N CYS A 104 1.72 -17.53 -0.44
CA CYS A 104 0.55 -17.96 -1.20
C CYS A 104 0.16 -19.41 -0.83
N VAL A 105 -0.60 -19.57 0.25
CA VAL A 105 -1.44 -20.75 0.45
C VAL A 105 -2.64 -20.59 -0.48
N CYS A 106 -2.39 -20.73 -1.79
CA CYS A 106 -3.43 -21.16 -2.70
C CYS A 106 -3.73 -22.61 -2.29
N SER A 107 -4.61 -22.80 -1.30
CA SER A 107 -5.24 -24.10 -1.14
C SER A 107 -6.15 -24.25 -2.35
N ASP A 108 -5.65 -24.97 -3.35
CA ASP A 108 -6.45 -25.60 -4.39
C ASP A 108 -7.67 -26.25 -3.72
N ALA A 109 -8.82 -25.60 -3.82
CA ALA A 109 -10.09 -26.26 -3.60
C ALA A 109 -10.50 -26.92 -4.92
N ALA A 110 -9.88 -28.07 -5.18
CA ALA A 110 -10.46 -29.10 -6.04
C ALA A 110 -11.69 -29.73 -5.36
#